data_AF-A0A925SMM4-F1
#
_entry.id   AF-A0A925SMM4-F1
#
_cell.length_a   1.000
_cell.length_b   1.000
_cell.length_c   1.000
_cell.angle_alpha   90.00
_cell.angle_beta   90.00
_cell.angle_gamma   90.00
#
_symmetry.space_group_name_H-M   'P 1'
#
loop_
_entity.id
_entity.type
_entity.pdbx_description
1 polymer ?
#
loop_
_entity_poly.entity_id
_entity_poly.type
_entity_poly.pdbx_seq_one_letter_code
_entity_poly.pdbx_strand_id
1 'polypeptide(L)'
;MPDKGYARPRKRLKSHHTKQESLDHPPIVVALSAETMSEYHRSSNLGAYLAQIGRLADELLDPNRDVVFFLGAGACLSGKQAGLPSGADLAKKLIAKCNVDWNQEVPLSTAAFYYESLMGRPALNRFLCDQIKIGVSPSPTIERLVELLAMIESRNEVPPLVITTNYDTKFEEAYKKRFEREPQVIVYNGACDPNSSTEPLHVGLGKYAKMPADWVWRLKHTVLFKMHGCISHANGASRTLVATEEDYINFLANAISERPEKRIMNFVTSQIKMNTVVFIGYSLADWNFRVIYKATAETNHDHEAFAVRFKDIESRKENALEAAAWNNLVEFWNRKGVHIINADGAEFMNDLLEAARRLRNANGV
;
A
#
# COMPACT_ATOMS: atom_id res chain seq x y z
N MET A 1 -61.24 17.90 -32.69
CA MET A 1 -60.88 17.97 -31.26
C MET A 1 -59.62 17.15 -31.05
N PRO A 2 -58.53 17.80 -30.64
CA PRO A 2 -57.85 17.39 -29.42
C PRO A 2 -57.84 18.56 -28.44
N ASP A 3 -58.09 18.26 -27.18
CA ASP A 3 -58.21 19.24 -26.11
C ASP A 3 -57.22 18.89 -24.99
N LYS A 4 -56.59 19.95 -24.48
CA LYS A 4 -55.84 20.11 -23.21
C LYS A 4 -54.49 19.38 -23.11
N GLY A 5 -53.35 20.02 -22.93
CA GLY A 5 -53.07 21.34 -22.36
C GLY A 5 -52.16 21.18 -21.13
N TYR A 6 -51.04 21.90 -21.07
CA TYR A 6 -50.70 22.85 -20.00
C TYR A 6 -49.24 23.30 -20.11
N ALA A 7 -49.10 24.63 -20.06
CA ALA A 7 -47.89 25.40 -20.27
C ALA A 7 -46.90 25.34 -19.08
N ARG A 8 -45.60 25.39 -19.39
CA ARG A 8 -44.52 25.62 -18.42
C ARG A 8 -44.37 27.13 -18.12
N PRO A 9 -44.34 27.57 -16.85
CA PRO A 9 -43.88 28.92 -16.52
C PRO A 9 -42.35 28.96 -16.37
N ARG A 10 -41.71 29.87 -17.11
CA ARG A 10 -40.31 30.29 -16.89
C ARG A 10 -40.20 31.00 -15.54
N LYS A 11 -39.49 30.43 -14.56
CA LYS A 11 -39.05 31.15 -13.36
C LYS A 11 -37.58 31.55 -13.50
N ARG A 12 -37.34 32.87 -13.40
CA ARG A 12 -36.04 33.53 -13.24
C ARG A 12 -35.28 32.90 -12.07
N LEU A 13 -34.04 32.45 -12.30
CA LEU A 13 -33.09 32.21 -11.22
C LEU A 13 -32.75 33.56 -10.56
N LYS A 14 -33.07 33.69 -9.28
CA LYS A 14 -32.50 34.73 -8.40
C LYS A 14 -31.19 34.18 -7.86
N SER A 15 -30.12 34.96 -8.02
CA SER A 15 -28.83 34.73 -7.38
C SER A 15 -28.98 34.87 -5.86
N HIS A 16 -28.85 33.76 -5.14
CA HIS A 16 -28.61 33.81 -3.71
C HIS A 16 -27.10 33.72 -3.47
N HIS A 17 -26.52 34.87 -3.12
CA HIS A 17 -25.28 34.94 -2.36
C HIS A 17 -25.53 34.33 -0.99
N THR A 18 -25.12 33.08 -0.80
CA THR A 18 -24.96 32.49 0.53
C THR A 18 -23.52 32.73 0.94
N LYS A 19 -23.36 33.55 1.98
CA LYS A 19 -22.08 33.83 2.64
C LYS A 19 -21.44 32.50 3.05
N GLN A 20 -20.22 32.29 2.58
CA GLN A 20 -19.31 31.26 3.05
C GLN A 20 -18.80 31.73 4.42
N GLU A 21 -19.42 31.24 5.50
CA GLU A 21 -18.84 31.37 6.83
C GLU A 21 -17.64 30.42 6.90
N SER A 22 -16.45 31.01 6.83
CA SER A 22 -15.18 30.35 7.10
C SER A 22 -15.13 30.00 8.59
N LEU A 23 -15.39 28.74 8.90
CA LEU A 23 -14.96 28.15 10.18
C LEU A 23 -13.44 27.95 10.11
N ASP A 24 -12.71 29.05 10.34
CA ASP A 24 -11.27 29.01 10.63
C ASP A 24 -11.09 28.42 12.03
N HIS A 25 -11.09 27.08 12.11
CA HIS A 25 -10.49 26.39 13.25
C HIS A 25 -8.97 26.34 13.01
N PRO A 26 -8.13 26.92 13.89
CA PRO A 26 -6.69 26.77 13.76
C PRO A 26 -6.34 25.28 13.92
N PRO A 27 -5.38 24.73 13.16
CA PRO A 27 -4.92 23.37 13.38
C PRO A 27 -4.38 23.27 14.81
N ILE A 28 -4.92 22.34 15.59
CA ILE A 28 -4.42 22.02 16.92
C ILE A 28 -3.06 21.36 16.73
N VAL A 29 -1.99 22.17 16.76
CA VAL A 29 -0.61 21.67 16.82
C VAL A 29 -0.40 21.11 18.23
N VAL A 30 -0.71 19.83 18.43
CA VAL A 30 -0.33 19.12 19.66
C VAL A 30 1.20 19.04 19.67
N ALA A 31 1.82 19.73 20.61
CA ALA A 31 3.26 19.74 20.78
C ALA A 31 3.76 18.32 21.08
N LEU A 32 4.36 17.67 20.07
CA LEU A 32 5.10 16.43 20.25
C LEU A 32 6.36 16.78 21.06
N SER A 33 6.40 16.41 22.35
CA SER A 33 7.58 16.63 23.18
C SER A 33 8.74 15.74 22.71
N ALA A 34 9.91 16.37 22.53
CA ALA A 34 11.14 15.73 22.06
C ALA A 34 11.67 14.61 22.98
N GLU A 35 11.15 14.51 24.21
CA GLU A 35 11.67 13.63 25.27
C GLU A 35 11.29 12.15 25.12
N THR A 36 10.43 11.80 24.16
CA THR A 36 9.97 10.41 23.96
C THR A 36 10.52 9.72 22.70
N MET A 37 11.36 10.40 21.91
CA MET A 37 11.75 9.94 20.57
C MET A 37 13.20 9.50 20.50
N SER A 38 13.46 8.44 19.73
CA SER A 38 14.78 7.90 19.37
C SER A 38 15.81 9.03 19.18
N GLU A 39 17.00 8.89 19.78
CA GLU A 39 18.09 9.89 19.72
C GLU A 39 18.54 10.27 18.28
N TYR A 40 18.00 9.58 17.28
CA TYR A 40 18.33 9.66 15.86
C TYR A 40 17.87 10.95 15.16
N HIS A 41 16.85 11.65 15.66
CA HIS A 41 16.28 12.82 14.97
C HIS A 41 16.92 14.18 15.32
N ARG A 42 18.23 14.22 15.57
CA ARG A 42 18.96 15.49 15.70
C ARG A 42 19.37 16.05 14.32
N SER A 43 18.40 16.44 13.49
CA SER A 43 18.70 17.27 12.30
C SER A 43 17.55 18.20 11.92
N SER A 44 17.88 19.21 11.11
CA SER A 44 17.15 20.41 10.69
C SER A 44 15.76 20.23 10.02
N ASN A 45 15.12 19.07 10.13
CA ASN A 45 13.82 18.78 9.52
C ASN A 45 12.80 18.12 10.47
N LEU A 46 13.12 18.04 11.77
CA LEU A 46 12.25 17.44 12.79
C LEU A 46 10.86 18.11 12.84
N GLY A 47 10.78 19.44 12.76
CA GLY A 47 9.50 20.16 12.80
C GLY A 47 8.56 19.79 11.66
N ALA A 48 9.09 19.61 10.45
CA ALA A 48 8.30 19.22 9.27
C ALA A 48 7.81 17.77 9.39
N TYR A 49 8.68 16.86 9.87
CA TYR A 49 8.31 15.48 10.16
C TYR A 49 7.19 15.39 11.21
N LEU A 50 7.34 16.08 12.34
CA LEU A 50 6.33 16.11 13.41
C LEU A 50 5.00 16.68 12.94
N ALA A 51 5.02 17.71 12.08
CA ALA A 51 3.81 18.25 11.48
C ALA A 51 3.11 17.22 10.56
N GLN A 52 3.87 16.47 9.75
CA GLN A 52 3.31 15.41 8.90
C GLN A 52 2.70 14.26 9.73
N ILE A 53 3.39 13.81 10.78
CA ILE A 53 2.89 12.80 11.71
C ILE A 53 1.60 13.28 12.39
N GLY A 54 1.57 14.53 12.88
CA GLY A 54 0.39 15.12 13.51
C GLY A 54 -0.81 15.17 12.57
N ARG A 55 -0.60 15.60 11.32
CA ARG A 55 -1.67 15.62 10.30
C ARG A 55 -2.19 14.21 9.98
N LEU A 56 -1.29 13.25 9.74
CA LEU A 56 -1.71 11.87 9.48
C LEU A 56 -2.46 11.27 10.66
N ALA A 57 -2.04 11.54 11.88
CA ALA A 57 -2.73 11.09 13.09
C ALA A 57 -4.13 11.72 13.23
N ASP A 58 -4.30 12.98 12.85
CA ASP A 58 -5.60 13.65 12.82
C ASP A 58 -6.52 13.03 11.76
N GLU A 59 -6.03 12.84 10.53
CA GLU A 59 -6.79 12.18 9.45
C GLU A 59 -7.18 10.75 9.79
N LEU A 60 -6.31 10.00 10.46
CA LEU A 60 -6.60 8.65 10.96
C LEU A 60 -7.75 8.61 11.97
N LEU A 61 -7.98 9.71 12.69
CA LEU A 61 -9.01 9.81 13.73
C LEU A 61 -10.28 10.54 13.28
N ASP A 62 -10.27 11.16 12.10
CA ASP A 62 -11.45 11.79 11.50
C ASP A 62 -12.45 10.71 11.05
N PRO A 63 -13.70 10.71 11.55
CA PRO A 63 -14.71 9.72 11.17
C PRO A 63 -15.16 9.80 9.70
N ASN A 64 -14.82 10.88 8.98
CA ASN A 64 -15.19 11.08 7.58
C ASN A 64 -14.04 10.79 6.60
N ARG A 65 -12.86 10.43 7.11
CA ARG A 65 -11.69 10.10 6.30
C ARG A 65 -11.14 8.74 6.72
N ASP A 66 -10.52 8.07 5.77
CA ASP A 66 -9.68 6.92 6.06
C ASP A 66 -8.24 7.21 5.63
N VAL A 67 -7.33 6.34 6.07
CA VAL A 67 -5.96 6.27 5.56
C VAL A 67 -5.73 4.86 5.03
N VAL A 68 -5.29 4.77 3.77
CA VAL A 68 -4.96 3.51 3.11
C VAL A 68 -3.47 3.23 3.30
N PHE A 69 -3.15 2.16 4.01
CA PHE A 69 -1.77 1.72 4.17
C PHE A 69 -1.37 0.81 3.02
N PHE A 70 -0.25 1.14 2.38
CA PHE A 70 0.27 0.40 1.25
C PHE A 70 1.66 -0.16 1.58
N LEU A 71 1.75 -1.48 1.76
CA LEU A 71 2.93 -2.18 2.24
C LEU A 71 3.74 -2.78 1.10
N GLY A 72 5.04 -2.51 1.08
CA GLY A 72 6.03 -3.15 0.24
C GLY A 72 6.96 -4.07 1.04
N ALA A 73 7.92 -4.70 0.36
CA ALA A 73 8.78 -5.74 0.97
C ALA A 73 9.56 -5.22 2.17
N GLY A 74 9.96 -3.94 2.15
CA GLY A 74 10.66 -3.28 3.25
C GLY A 74 9.84 -3.21 4.54
N ALA A 75 8.50 -3.28 4.48
CA ALA A 75 7.67 -3.26 5.68
C ALA A 75 7.85 -4.55 6.51
N CYS A 76 8.21 -5.67 5.86
CA CYS A 76 8.48 -6.95 6.52
C CYS A 76 9.96 -7.11 6.96
N LEU A 77 10.84 -6.17 6.60
CA LEU A 77 12.23 -6.20 7.04
C LEU A 77 12.33 -5.67 8.48
N SER A 78 13.10 -6.37 9.31
CA SER A 78 13.50 -5.89 10.64
C SER A 78 15.01 -5.72 10.63
N GLY A 79 15.51 -4.50 10.73
CA GLY A 79 16.93 -4.20 10.48
C GLY A 79 17.96 -5.04 11.26
N LYS A 80 17.59 -5.62 12.42
CA LYS A 80 18.49 -6.41 13.29
C LYS A 80 18.11 -7.90 13.45
N GLN A 81 17.01 -8.38 12.87
CA GLN A 81 16.58 -9.78 12.98
C GLN A 81 16.64 -10.47 11.62
N ALA A 82 16.77 -11.81 11.62
CA ALA A 82 16.63 -12.61 10.41
C ALA A 82 15.23 -12.38 9.81
N GLY A 83 15.17 -11.54 8.77
CA GLY A 83 13.94 -11.19 8.07
C GLY A 83 13.66 -12.11 6.89
N LEU A 84 12.54 -11.85 6.22
CA LEU A 84 12.26 -12.42 4.90
C LEU A 84 13.34 -11.96 3.91
N PRO A 85 13.67 -12.77 2.88
CA PRO A 85 14.62 -12.37 1.86
C PRO A 85 14.11 -11.12 1.13
N SER A 86 15.00 -10.17 0.85
CA SER A 86 14.67 -9.04 0.00
C SER A 86 14.47 -9.48 -1.46
N GLY A 87 13.90 -8.61 -2.29
CA GLY A 87 13.80 -8.87 -3.73
C GLY A 87 15.17 -9.09 -4.39
N ALA A 88 16.20 -8.39 -3.92
CA ALA A 88 17.58 -8.57 -4.38
C ALA A 88 18.15 -9.94 -3.97
N ASP A 89 17.86 -10.41 -2.75
CA ASP A 89 18.28 -11.74 -2.29
C ASP A 89 17.60 -12.85 -3.09
N LEU A 90 16.30 -12.70 -3.37
CA LEU A 90 15.55 -13.64 -4.20
C LEU A 90 16.10 -13.67 -5.63
N ALA A 91 16.39 -12.49 -6.22
CA ALA A 91 16.97 -12.38 -7.56
C ALA A 91 18.31 -13.13 -7.65
N LYS A 92 19.23 -12.89 -6.70
CA LYS A 92 20.53 -13.57 -6.64
C LYS A 92 20.38 -15.10 -6.56
N LYS A 93 19.46 -15.59 -5.74
CA LYS A 93 19.23 -17.04 -5.59
C LYS A 93 18.58 -17.67 -6.83
N LEU A 94 17.70 -16.96 -7.54
CA LEU A 94 17.12 -17.41 -8.80
C LEU A 94 18.20 -17.54 -9.88
N ILE A 95 19.02 -16.49 -10.05
CA ILE A 95 20.09 -16.46 -11.05
C ILE A 95 21.12 -17.56 -10.80
N ALA A 96 21.51 -17.79 -9.55
CA ALA A 96 22.43 -18.88 -9.20
C ALA A 96 21.92 -20.27 -9.65
N LYS A 97 20.60 -20.44 -9.82
CA LYS A 97 20.00 -21.68 -10.35
C LYS A 97 19.87 -21.71 -11.87
N CYS A 98 19.99 -20.57 -12.55
CA CYS A 98 19.90 -20.51 -14.01
C CYS A 98 21.20 -20.94 -14.71
N ASN A 99 22.32 -21.05 -13.98
CA ASN A 99 23.64 -21.38 -14.54
C ASN A 99 24.06 -20.47 -15.71
N VAL A 100 23.71 -19.19 -15.62
CA VAL A 100 24.06 -18.14 -16.58
C VAL A 100 24.95 -17.14 -15.86
N ASP A 101 26.06 -16.75 -16.50
CA ASP A 101 26.94 -15.71 -15.97
C ASP A 101 26.31 -14.33 -16.21
N TRP A 102 26.02 -13.62 -15.12
CA TRP A 102 25.49 -12.27 -15.15
C TRP A 102 26.53 -11.29 -14.62
N ASN A 103 26.88 -10.29 -15.43
CA ASN A 103 27.91 -9.31 -15.09
C ASN A 103 27.39 -8.15 -14.22
N GLN A 104 26.09 -8.13 -13.92
CA GLN A 104 25.41 -7.04 -13.21
C GLN A 104 24.32 -7.57 -12.28
N GLU A 105 23.97 -6.79 -11.27
CA GLU A 105 22.79 -7.06 -10.44
C GLU A 105 21.53 -6.92 -11.30
N VAL A 106 20.68 -7.95 -11.29
CA VAL A 106 19.43 -7.98 -12.03
C VAL A 106 18.23 -7.80 -11.09
N PRO A 107 17.18 -7.07 -11.51
CA PRO A 107 15.92 -7.01 -10.77
C PRO A 107 15.29 -8.40 -10.58
N LEU A 108 14.51 -8.55 -9.52
CA LEU A 108 13.76 -9.79 -9.26
C LEU A 108 12.89 -10.19 -10.44
N SER A 109 12.23 -9.22 -11.10
CA SER A 109 11.37 -9.45 -12.25
C SER A 109 12.09 -10.13 -13.40
N THR A 110 13.30 -9.64 -13.72
CA THR A 110 14.15 -10.16 -14.78
C THR A 110 14.68 -11.55 -14.39
N ALA A 111 15.19 -11.71 -13.16
CA ALA A 111 15.67 -12.99 -12.67
C ALA A 111 14.58 -14.08 -12.67
N ALA A 112 13.37 -13.71 -12.25
CA ALA A 112 12.21 -14.60 -12.23
C ALA A 112 11.76 -14.96 -13.65
N PHE A 113 11.79 -14.01 -14.61
CA PHE A 113 11.50 -14.27 -16.02
C PHE A 113 12.44 -15.34 -16.61
N TYR A 114 13.76 -15.18 -16.44
CA TYR A 114 14.72 -16.17 -16.93
C TYR A 114 14.57 -17.52 -16.23
N TYR A 115 14.38 -17.52 -14.92
CA TYR A 115 14.16 -18.77 -14.18
C TYR A 115 12.88 -19.48 -14.63
N GLU A 116 11.78 -18.75 -14.85
CA GLU A 116 10.53 -19.30 -15.38
C GLU A 116 10.74 -19.88 -16.79
N SER A 117 11.46 -19.16 -17.66
CA SER A 117 11.74 -19.63 -19.03
C SER A 117 12.49 -20.96 -19.04
N LEU A 118 13.41 -21.16 -18.09
CA LEU A 118 14.24 -22.38 -17.99
C LEU A 118 13.56 -23.52 -17.21
N MET A 119 12.84 -23.21 -16.13
CA MET A 119 12.36 -24.19 -15.15
C MET A 119 10.82 -24.33 -15.10
N GLY A 120 10.10 -23.41 -15.75
CA GLY A 120 8.64 -23.33 -15.79
C GLY A 120 8.00 -22.66 -14.56
N ARG A 121 6.78 -22.13 -14.74
CA ARG A 121 5.99 -21.46 -13.68
C ARG A 121 5.84 -22.28 -12.39
N PRO A 122 5.55 -23.60 -12.43
CA PRO A 122 5.42 -24.37 -11.19
C PRO A 122 6.71 -24.41 -10.37
N ALA A 123 7.87 -24.42 -11.02
CA ALA A 123 9.16 -24.38 -10.32
C ALA A 123 9.44 -23.00 -9.71
N LEU A 124 9.10 -21.91 -10.42
CA LEU A 124 9.21 -20.55 -9.90
C LEU A 124 8.32 -20.37 -8.65
N ASN A 125 7.05 -20.75 -8.74
CA ASN A 125 6.11 -20.64 -7.61
C ASN A 125 6.59 -21.44 -6.40
N ARG A 126 7.03 -22.70 -6.60
CA ARG A 126 7.59 -23.51 -5.50
C ARG A 126 8.81 -22.85 -4.89
N PHE A 127 9.75 -22.38 -5.72
CA PHE A 127 10.95 -21.71 -5.25
C PHE A 127 10.62 -20.48 -4.39
N LEU A 128 9.76 -19.57 -4.87
CA LEU A 128 9.35 -18.38 -4.13
C LEU A 128 8.63 -18.76 -2.83
N CYS A 129 7.71 -19.73 -2.88
CA CYS A 129 7.06 -20.26 -1.68
C CYS A 129 8.07 -20.77 -0.65
N ASP A 130 9.04 -21.58 -1.05
CA ASP A 130 10.02 -22.18 -0.14
C ASP A 130 10.94 -21.13 0.49
N GLN A 131 11.29 -20.08 -0.27
CA GLN A 131 12.11 -18.98 0.25
C GLN A 131 11.35 -18.05 1.19
N ILE A 132 10.02 -17.96 1.09
CA ILE A 132 9.20 -16.98 1.82
C ILE A 132 8.42 -17.64 2.99
N LYS A 133 8.17 -18.95 2.95
CA LYS A 133 7.51 -19.72 4.04
C LYS A 133 8.36 -19.87 5.31
N ILE A 134 9.40 -19.05 5.49
CA ILE A 134 10.26 -19.10 6.67
C ILE A 134 9.47 -18.58 7.88
N GLY A 135 9.56 -19.30 9.00
CA GLY A 135 8.89 -19.00 10.27
C GLY A 135 9.48 -17.80 11.01
N VAL A 136 9.66 -16.66 10.32
CA VAL A 136 10.06 -15.39 10.94
C VAL A 136 8.85 -14.72 11.59
N SER A 137 9.05 -13.99 12.68
CA SER A 137 7.96 -13.21 13.29
C SER A 137 7.60 -11.99 12.43
N PRO A 138 6.38 -11.45 12.54
CA PRO A 138 6.04 -10.16 11.96
C PRO A 138 7.01 -9.07 12.42
N SER A 139 7.33 -8.12 11.54
CA SER A 139 8.23 -7.01 11.86
C SER A 139 7.56 -6.01 12.83
N PRO A 140 8.35 -5.19 13.54
CA PRO A 140 7.82 -4.11 14.37
C PRO A 140 6.91 -3.14 13.58
N THR A 141 7.25 -2.83 12.33
CA THR A 141 6.42 -2.00 11.43
C THR A 141 5.01 -2.58 11.28
N ILE A 142 4.91 -3.89 11.02
CA ILE A 142 3.64 -4.59 10.85
C ILE A 142 2.89 -4.68 12.19
N GLU A 143 3.58 -5.01 13.29
CA GLU A 143 2.96 -5.07 14.62
C GLU A 143 2.36 -3.72 15.03
N ARG A 144 3.08 -2.60 14.81
CA ARG A 144 2.57 -1.26 15.13
C ARG A 144 1.43 -0.82 14.22
N LEU A 145 1.46 -1.18 12.94
CA LEU A 145 0.32 -0.97 12.06
C LEU A 145 -0.93 -1.69 12.58
N VAL A 146 -0.80 -2.95 12.99
CA VAL A 146 -1.92 -3.72 13.53
C VAL A 146 -2.45 -3.11 14.85
N GLU A 147 -1.57 -2.57 15.70
CA GLU A 147 -1.99 -1.81 16.88
C GLU A 147 -2.78 -0.54 16.52
N LEU A 148 -2.34 0.19 15.49
CA LEU A 148 -3.03 1.37 14.98
C LEU A 148 -4.39 1.03 14.39
N LEU A 149 -4.47 -0.05 13.60
CA LEU A 149 -5.73 -0.56 13.04
C LEU A 149 -6.75 -0.90 14.12
N ALA A 150 -6.30 -1.40 15.28
CA ALA A 150 -7.19 -1.67 16.41
C ALA A 150 -7.84 -0.41 16.98
N MET A 151 -7.24 0.77 16.78
CA MET A 151 -7.84 2.04 17.19
C MET A 151 -8.95 2.47 16.22
N ILE A 152 -8.76 2.28 14.92
CA ILE A 152 -9.66 2.78 13.88
C ILE A 152 -10.77 1.79 13.49
N GLU A 153 -10.54 0.47 13.55
CA GLU A 153 -11.59 -0.54 13.28
C GLU A 153 -12.81 -0.41 14.19
N SER A 154 -12.60 0.08 15.41
CA SER A 154 -13.68 0.22 16.40
C SER A 154 -14.66 1.36 16.07
N ARG A 155 -14.33 2.22 15.10
CA ARG A 155 -15.03 3.50 14.85
C ARG A 155 -15.68 3.58 13.49
N ASN A 156 -15.08 2.98 12.47
CA ASN A 156 -15.47 3.25 11.09
C ASN A 156 -16.62 2.34 10.63
N GLU A 157 -17.60 2.93 9.94
CA GLU A 157 -18.66 2.18 9.26
C GLU A 157 -18.10 1.34 8.10
N VAL A 158 -17.03 1.83 7.47
CA VAL A 158 -16.26 1.12 6.45
C VAL A 158 -14.99 0.58 7.08
N PRO A 159 -14.69 -0.72 6.96
CA PRO A 159 -13.47 -1.25 7.55
C PRO A 159 -12.20 -0.71 6.87
N PRO A 160 -11.11 -0.51 7.62
CA PRO A 160 -9.84 -0.03 7.07
C PRO A 160 -9.33 -0.90 5.93
N LEU A 161 -8.68 -0.28 4.95
CA LEU A 161 -8.05 -0.98 3.83
C LEU A 161 -6.52 -0.96 3.98
N VAL A 162 -5.92 -2.15 3.99
CA VAL A 162 -4.49 -2.35 3.84
C VAL A 162 -4.22 -3.02 2.50
N ILE A 163 -3.30 -2.46 1.72
CA ILE A 163 -2.86 -3.00 0.44
C ILE A 163 -1.42 -3.50 0.60
N THR A 164 -1.08 -4.64 0.02
CA THR A 164 0.30 -5.13 0.02
C THR A 164 0.70 -5.76 -1.31
N THR A 165 1.97 -5.59 -1.66
CA THR A 165 2.63 -6.33 -2.75
C THR A 165 3.44 -7.52 -2.25
N ASN A 166 3.44 -7.75 -0.94
CA ASN A 166 4.19 -8.83 -0.34
C ASN A 166 3.45 -10.16 -0.48
N TYR A 167 4.20 -11.20 -0.80
CA TYR A 167 3.64 -12.54 -0.99
C TYR A 167 3.38 -13.26 0.34
N ASP A 168 4.13 -12.92 1.40
CA ASP A 168 4.14 -13.55 2.73
C ASP A 168 2.86 -13.33 3.55
N THR A 169 2.70 -14.03 4.68
CA THR A 169 1.51 -13.95 5.55
C THR A 169 1.73 -13.16 6.85
N LYS A 170 2.74 -12.28 6.93
CA LYS A 170 3.15 -11.65 8.20
C LYS A 170 2.14 -10.64 8.73
N PHE A 171 1.44 -9.93 7.84
CA PHE A 171 0.34 -9.07 8.26
C PHE A 171 -0.79 -9.89 8.87
N GLU A 172 -1.20 -10.97 8.20
CA GLU A 172 -2.25 -11.88 8.67
C GLU A 172 -1.89 -12.48 10.04
N GLU A 173 -0.65 -12.92 10.22
CA GLU A 173 -0.13 -13.43 11.50
C GLU A 173 -0.20 -12.39 12.63
N ALA A 174 0.27 -11.16 12.39
CA ALA A 174 0.20 -10.08 13.36
C ALA A 174 -1.23 -9.69 13.70
N TYR A 175 -2.08 -9.61 12.68
CA TYR A 175 -3.50 -9.30 12.82
C TYR A 175 -4.21 -10.34 13.68
N LYS A 176 -4.02 -11.63 13.38
CA LYS A 176 -4.57 -12.74 14.16
C LYS A 176 -4.12 -12.72 15.61
N LYS A 177 -2.83 -12.45 15.85
CA LYS A 177 -2.27 -12.31 17.21
C LYS A 177 -2.95 -11.19 18.00
N ARG A 178 -3.31 -10.07 17.34
CA ARG A 178 -3.92 -8.91 18.00
C ARG A 178 -5.43 -9.02 18.22
N PHE A 179 -6.14 -9.56 17.24
CA PHE A 179 -7.61 -9.56 17.19
C PHE A 179 -8.24 -10.94 17.47
N GLU A 180 -7.43 -11.99 17.61
CA GLU A 180 -7.88 -13.38 17.76
C GLU A 180 -8.77 -13.88 16.60
N ARG A 181 -8.65 -13.25 15.43
CA ARG A 181 -9.39 -13.57 14.20
C ARG A 181 -8.59 -13.17 12.96
N GLU A 182 -8.93 -13.75 11.82
CA GLU A 182 -8.27 -13.43 10.54
C GLU A 182 -8.78 -12.09 9.96
N PRO A 183 -7.94 -11.36 9.20
CA PRO A 183 -8.40 -10.22 8.41
C PRO A 183 -9.21 -10.69 7.20
N GLN A 184 -9.92 -9.77 6.55
CA GLN A 184 -10.65 -10.07 5.32
C GLN A 184 -9.71 -9.97 4.11
N VAL A 185 -9.11 -11.10 3.75
CA VAL A 185 -8.09 -11.16 2.68
C VAL A 185 -8.72 -11.28 1.30
N ILE A 186 -8.29 -10.42 0.39
CA ILE A 186 -8.56 -10.47 -1.05
C ILE A 186 -7.23 -10.59 -1.77
N VAL A 187 -7.11 -11.56 -2.68
CA VAL A 187 -5.90 -11.80 -3.48
C VAL A 187 -6.21 -11.49 -4.94
N TYR A 188 -5.39 -10.63 -5.54
CA TYR A 188 -5.44 -10.29 -6.95
C TYR A 188 -4.52 -11.22 -7.75
N ASN A 189 -5.07 -11.85 -8.80
CA ASN A 189 -4.35 -12.70 -9.74
C ASN A 189 -3.92 -11.86 -10.96
N GLY A 190 -3.11 -10.82 -10.71
CA GLY A 190 -2.75 -9.84 -11.75
C GLY A 190 -1.94 -10.41 -12.92
N ALA A 191 -1.30 -11.56 -12.72
CA ALA A 191 -0.50 -12.25 -13.71
C ALA A 191 -1.31 -13.05 -14.74
N CYS A 192 -2.64 -13.13 -14.60
CA CYS A 192 -3.51 -13.74 -15.62
C CYS A 192 -3.38 -13.03 -16.97
N ASP A 193 -3.42 -13.81 -18.05
CA ASP A 193 -3.46 -13.28 -19.41
C ASP A 193 -4.64 -12.30 -19.58
N PRO A 194 -4.40 -11.04 -20.00
CA PRO A 194 -5.44 -10.04 -20.20
C PRO A 194 -6.44 -10.39 -21.31
N ASN A 195 -6.25 -11.46 -22.06
CA ASN A 195 -7.20 -12.00 -23.02
C ASN A 195 -8.04 -13.15 -22.45
N SER A 196 -7.61 -13.80 -21.35
CA SER A 196 -8.35 -14.88 -20.70
C SER A 196 -9.69 -14.39 -20.13
N SER A 197 -10.75 -15.17 -20.29
CA SER A 197 -12.10 -14.89 -19.75
C SER A 197 -12.53 -15.88 -18.67
N THR A 198 -11.72 -16.90 -18.40
CA THR A 198 -12.11 -18.06 -17.59
C THR A 198 -11.62 -17.98 -16.14
N GLU A 199 -10.62 -17.14 -15.86
CA GLU A 199 -10.01 -17.06 -14.53
C GLU A 199 -10.53 -15.86 -13.72
N PRO A 200 -11.02 -16.05 -12.49
CA PRO A 200 -11.37 -14.94 -11.63
C PRO A 200 -10.10 -14.20 -11.20
N LEU A 201 -10.01 -12.91 -11.53
CA LEU A 201 -8.84 -12.11 -11.14
C LEU A 201 -8.80 -11.78 -9.64
N HIS A 202 -9.93 -11.90 -8.94
CA HIS A 202 -10.01 -11.65 -7.50
C HIS A 202 -10.57 -12.87 -6.80
N VAL A 203 -9.83 -13.36 -5.82
CA VAL A 203 -10.22 -14.49 -4.97
C VAL A 203 -10.11 -14.07 -3.50
N GLY A 204 -10.88 -14.73 -2.62
CA GLY A 204 -10.80 -14.48 -1.19
C GLY A 204 -12.13 -14.16 -0.52
N LEU A 205 -12.01 -13.56 0.68
CA LEU A 205 -13.03 -13.40 1.73
C LEU A 205 -13.47 -14.71 2.41
N GLY A 206 -12.52 -15.64 2.60
CA GLY A 206 -12.69 -16.92 3.32
C GLY A 206 -12.24 -18.14 2.50
N LYS A 207 -12.82 -19.33 2.73
CA LYS A 207 -12.54 -20.59 2.00
C LYS A 207 -12.93 -20.59 0.50
N TYR A 208 -13.29 -19.44 -0.06
CA TYR A 208 -13.92 -19.36 -1.38
C TYR A 208 -12.89 -19.15 -2.49
N ALA A 209 -12.93 -20.03 -3.49
CA ALA A 209 -12.16 -19.88 -4.73
C ALA A 209 -12.70 -18.77 -5.65
N LYS A 210 -13.91 -18.23 -5.38
CA LYS A 210 -14.56 -17.16 -6.16
C LYS A 210 -15.20 -16.15 -5.20
N MET A 211 -15.07 -14.86 -5.53
CA MET A 211 -15.67 -13.76 -4.77
C MET A 211 -17.20 -13.80 -4.84
N PRO A 212 -17.94 -13.68 -3.72
CA PRO A 212 -19.40 -13.59 -3.74
C PRO A 212 -19.86 -12.22 -4.28
N ALA A 213 -21.06 -12.14 -4.86
CA ALA A 213 -21.56 -10.90 -5.47
C ALA A 213 -21.84 -9.77 -4.45
N ASP A 214 -22.20 -10.15 -3.23
CA ASP A 214 -22.55 -9.27 -2.11
C ASP A 214 -21.36 -8.97 -1.18
N TRP A 215 -20.13 -9.22 -1.64
CA TRP A 215 -18.94 -9.22 -0.79
C TRP A 215 -18.69 -7.91 -0.03
N VAL A 216 -19.02 -6.75 -0.62
CA VAL A 216 -18.84 -5.43 0.01
C VAL A 216 -19.68 -5.32 1.28
N TRP A 217 -20.92 -5.83 1.26
CA TRP A 217 -21.83 -5.82 2.41
C TRP A 217 -21.41 -6.79 3.51
N ARG A 218 -20.42 -7.65 3.24
CA ARG A 218 -19.87 -8.63 4.18
C ARG A 218 -18.57 -8.13 4.84
N LEU A 219 -18.11 -6.93 4.50
CA LEU A 219 -16.96 -6.31 5.15
C LEU A 219 -17.36 -5.89 6.58
N LYS A 220 -16.58 -6.34 7.56
CA LYS A 220 -16.80 -6.11 8.99
C LYS A 220 -15.52 -5.65 9.70
N HIS A 221 -14.37 -6.01 9.16
CA HIS A 221 -13.06 -5.77 9.75
C HIS A 221 -12.03 -5.51 8.66
N THR A 222 -10.79 -5.12 9.03
CA THR A 222 -9.76 -4.70 8.07
C THR A 222 -9.70 -5.63 6.87
N VAL A 223 -9.73 -4.99 5.71
CA VAL A 223 -9.55 -5.63 4.41
C VAL A 223 -8.08 -5.62 4.05
N LEU A 224 -7.51 -6.80 3.80
CA LEU A 224 -6.16 -6.93 3.26
C LEU A 224 -6.23 -7.26 1.77
N PHE A 225 -5.79 -6.35 0.92
CA PHE A 225 -5.72 -6.53 -0.53
C PHE A 225 -4.29 -6.88 -0.98
N LYS A 226 -4.08 -8.10 -1.46
CA LYS A 226 -2.77 -8.59 -1.90
C LYS A 226 -2.65 -8.51 -3.42
N MET A 227 -1.92 -7.51 -3.89
CA MET A 227 -1.86 -7.15 -5.31
C MET A 227 -1.02 -8.12 -6.15
N HIS A 228 0.04 -8.69 -5.59
CA HIS A 228 0.97 -9.56 -6.31
C HIS A 228 0.72 -11.06 -6.06
N GLY A 229 -0.47 -11.41 -5.60
CA GLY A 229 -0.77 -12.78 -5.17
C GLY A 229 -0.34 -13.06 -3.73
N CYS A 230 -0.34 -14.35 -3.35
CA CYS A 230 -0.01 -14.79 -2.00
C CYS A 230 0.53 -16.23 -2.01
N ILE A 231 1.59 -16.51 -1.24
CA ILE A 231 2.21 -17.84 -1.17
C ILE A 231 1.27 -18.92 -0.62
N SER A 232 0.27 -18.54 0.18
CA SER A 232 -0.75 -19.49 0.68
C SER A 232 -1.71 -19.96 -0.42
N HIS A 233 -1.73 -19.27 -1.56
CA HIS A 233 -2.61 -19.56 -2.71
C HIS A 233 -1.84 -20.05 -3.94
N ALA A 234 -0.50 -20.10 -3.89
CA ALA A 234 0.38 -20.40 -5.03
C ALA A 234 0.56 -21.91 -5.34
N ASN A 235 -0.01 -22.80 -4.52
CA ASN A 235 0.01 -24.25 -4.75
C ASN A 235 -1.17 -24.66 -5.66
N GLY A 236 -0.99 -24.56 -6.97
CA GLY A 236 -1.98 -24.98 -7.98
C GLY A 236 -1.65 -24.45 -9.38
N ALA A 237 -2.18 -25.09 -10.43
CA ALA A 237 -1.82 -24.83 -11.83
C ALA A 237 -2.30 -23.48 -12.42
N SER A 238 -3.07 -22.67 -11.67
CA SER A 238 -3.81 -21.50 -12.20
C SER A 238 -3.69 -20.24 -11.31
N ARG A 239 -2.76 -20.23 -10.34
CA ARG A 239 -2.64 -19.10 -9.39
C ARG A 239 -1.21 -18.59 -9.33
N THR A 240 -1.01 -17.41 -9.88
CA THR A 240 0.31 -16.87 -10.18
C THR A 240 0.65 -15.74 -9.22
N LEU A 241 1.82 -15.85 -8.59
CA LEU A 241 2.48 -14.71 -7.99
C LEU A 241 2.88 -13.78 -9.13
N VAL A 242 2.64 -12.47 -8.99
CA VAL A 242 3.17 -11.47 -9.93
C VAL A 242 4.65 -11.32 -9.63
N ALA A 243 5.51 -11.95 -10.42
CA ALA A 243 6.93 -12.01 -10.14
C ALA A 243 7.81 -11.78 -11.37
N THR A 244 7.35 -12.09 -12.58
CA THR A 244 8.14 -11.89 -13.81
C THR A 244 7.78 -10.60 -14.52
N GLU A 245 8.64 -10.13 -15.44
CA GLU A 245 8.33 -8.94 -16.26
C GLU A 245 7.01 -9.09 -17.04
N GLU A 246 6.76 -10.28 -17.58
CA GLU A 246 5.50 -10.62 -18.26
C GLU A 246 4.30 -10.51 -17.30
N ASP A 247 4.44 -10.95 -16.05
CA ASP A 247 3.38 -10.82 -15.04
C ASP A 247 3.03 -9.35 -14.77
N TYR A 248 4.03 -8.47 -14.69
CA TYR A 248 3.81 -7.04 -14.47
C TYR A 248 3.19 -6.34 -15.67
N ILE A 249 3.53 -6.77 -16.89
CA ILE A 249 2.87 -6.30 -18.13
C ILE A 249 1.40 -6.72 -18.11
N ASN A 250 1.11 -7.99 -17.80
CA ASN A 250 -0.25 -8.51 -17.67
C ASN A 250 -1.03 -7.79 -16.57
N PHE A 251 -0.39 -7.54 -15.42
CA PHE A 251 -0.97 -6.77 -14.32
C PHE A 251 -1.40 -5.38 -14.78
N LEU A 252 -0.51 -4.65 -15.46
CA LEU A 252 -0.82 -3.30 -15.93
C LEU A 252 -1.93 -3.32 -16.99
N ALA A 253 -1.85 -4.25 -17.95
CA ALA A 253 -2.86 -4.42 -18.99
C ALA A 253 -4.25 -4.75 -18.41
N ASN A 254 -4.31 -5.60 -17.40
CA ASN A 254 -5.54 -5.91 -16.66
C ASN A 254 -6.07 -4.69 -15.90
N ALA A 255 -5.19 -3.97 -15.19
CA ALA A 255 -5.55 -2.81 -14.38
C ALA A 255 -6.15 -1.66 -15.20
N ILE A 256 -5.67 -1.46 -16.44
CA ILE A 256 -6.17 -0.41 -17.35
C ILE A 256 -7.21 -0.91 -18.37
N SER A 257 -7.55 -2.20 -18.33
CA SER A 257 -8.46 -2.84 -19.30
C SER A 257 -9.80 -2.10 -19.38
N GLU A 258 -10.45 -2.07 -20.54
CA GLU A 258 -11.82 -1.54 -20.65
C GLU A 258 -12.87 -2.42 -19.95
N ARG A 259 -12.50 -3.68 -19.65
CA ARG A 259 -13.36 -4.68 -19.02
C ARG A 259 -13.36 -4.52 -17.49
N PRO A 260 -14.47 -4.11 -16.85
CA PRO A 260 -14.49 -3.85 -15.40
C PRO A 260 -14.09 -5.04 -14.53
N GLU A 261 -14.41 -6.26 -14.96
CA GLU A 261 -14.05 -7.50 -14.26
C GLU A 261 -12.54 -7.79 -14.27
N LYS A 262 -11.77 -7.10 -15.12
CA LYS A 262 -10.32 -7.25 -15.23
C LYS A 262 -9.52 -6.22 -14.42
N ARG A 263 -10.14 -5.09 -14.09
CA ARG A 263 -9.51 -4.01 -13.33
C ARG A 263 -9.32 -4.41 -11.88
N ILE A 264 -8.39 -3.74 -11.21
CA ILE A 264 -8.37 -3.68 -9.74
C ILE A 264 -9.76 -3.25 -9.26
N MET A 265 -10.30 -3.94 -8.25
CA MET A 265 -11.68 -3.74 -7.79
C MET A 265 -12.01 -2.26 -7.55
N ASN A 266 -13.19 -1.83 -8.00
CA ASN A 266 -13.67 -0.46 -7.83
C ASN A 266 -13.63 -0.01 -6.37
N PHE A 267 -13.92 -0.89 -5.41
CA PHE A 267 -13.78 -0.58 -3.98
C PHE A 267 -12.35 -0.13 -3.63
N VAL A 268 -11.34 -0.90 -4.05
CA VAL A 268 -9.93 -0.59 -3.76
C VAL A 268 -9.51 0.69 -4.46
N THR A 269 -9.86 0.87 -5.73
CA THR A 269 -9.50 2.08 -6.47
C THR A 269 -10.23 3.33 -5.95
N SER A 270 -11.48 3.21 -5.50
CA SER A 270 -12.20 4.30 -4.83
C SER A 270 -11.56 4.67 -3.49
N GLN A 271 -11.18 3.68 -2.69
CA GLN A 271 -10.48 3.92 -1.42
C GLN A 271 -9.17 4.66 -1.65
N ILE A 272 -8.35 4.21 -2.61
CA ILE A 272 -7.12 4.91 -2.99
C ILE A 272 -7.41 6.33 -3.48
N LYS A 273 -8.47 6.57 -4.26
CA LYS A 273 -8.74 7.91 -4.81
C LYS A 273 -9.25 8.91 -3.77
N MET A 274 -9.99 8.44 -2.77
CA MET A 274 -10.73 9.29 -1.83
C MET A 274 -10.01 9.55 -0.52
N ASN A 275 -9.03 8.71 -0.16
CA ASN A 275 -8.42 8.67 1.17
C ASN A 275 -6.91 8.79 1.08
N THR A 276 -6.24 9.44 2.04
CA THR A 276 -4.78 9.55 2.06
C THR A 276 -4.09 8.20 1.97
N VAL A 277 -3.07 8.06 1.10
CA VAL A 277 -2.32 6.80 0.94
C VAL A 277 -0.95 6.91 1.59
N VAL A 278 -0.59 5.94 2.42
CA VAL A 278 0.73 5.85 3.07
C VAL A 278 1.47 4.62 2.59
N PHE A 279 2.46 4.82 1.72
CA PHE A 279 3.36 3.80 1.21
C PHE A 279 4.50 3.54 2.21
N ILE A 280 4.68 2.29 2.62
CA ILE A 280 5.69 1.87 3.60
C ILE A 280 6.49 0.71 3.04
N GLY A 281 7.81 0.80 3.09
CA GLY A 281 8.69 -0.30 2.70
C GLY A 281 8.83 -0.48 1.19
N TYR A 282 8.64 0.58 0.41
CA TYR A 282 8.89 0.60 -1.03
C TYR A 282 10.23 1.25 -1.35
N SER A 283 10.93 0.69 -2.32
CA SER A 283 11.96 1.44 -3.04
C SER A 283 11.27 2.32 -4.08
N LEU A 284 11.32 3.63 -3.91
CA LEU A 284 10.79 4.60 -4.89
C LEU A 284 11.54 4.60 -6.23
N ALA A 285 12.70 3.95 -6.28
CA ALA A 285 13.44 3.67 -7.51
C ALA A 285 12.93 2.41 -8.23
N ASP A 286 12.14 1.57 -7.56
CA ASP A 286 11.58 0.35 -8.16
C ASP A 286 10.56 0.73 -9.24
N TRP A 287 10.73 0.17 -10.43
CA TRP A 287 9.82 0.38 -11.55
C TRP A 287 8.45 -0.26 -11.26
N ASN A 288 8.40 -1.35 -10.46
CA ASN A 288 7.16 -1.99 -10.05
C ASN A 288 6.28 -1.03 -9.25
N PHE A 289 6.89 -0.25 -8.34
CA PHE A 289 6.18 0.80 -7.60
C PHE A 289 5.55 1.84 -8.53
N ARG A 290 6.27 2.26 -9.57
CA ARG A 290 5.76 3.22 -10.55
C ARG A 290 4.58 2.66 -11.33
N VAL A 291 4.60 1.38 -11.70
CA VAL A 291 3.48 0.70 -12.35
C VAL A 291 2.26 0.67 -11.44
N ILE A 292 2.45 0.28 -10.18
CA ILE A 292 1.37 0.26 -9.18
C ILE A 292 0.78 1.65 -8.98
N TYR A 293 1.63 2.66 -8.75
CA TYR A 293 1.19 4.04 -8.56
C TYR A 293 0.43 4.55 -9.79
N LYS A 294 0.93 4.28 -11.00
CA LYS A 294 0.25 4.60 -12.26
C LYS A 294 -1.12 3.92 -12.35
N ALA A 295 -1.21 2.65 -11.99
CA ALA A 295 -2.44 1.86 -12.08
C ALA A 295 -3.50 2.25 -11.03
N THR A 296 -3.11 2.94 -9.95
CA THR A 296 -3.98 3.14 -8.79
C THR A 296 -4.17 4.61 -8.39
N ALA A 297 -3.09 5.32 -8.10
CA ALA A 297 -3.13 6.62 -7.43
C ALA A 297 -2.95 7.80 -8.40
N GLU A 298 -2.17 7.65 -9.49
CA GLU A 298 -1.82 8.78 -10.37
C GLU A 298 -3.01 9.46 -11.05
N THR A 299 -4.15 8.79 -11.15
CA THR A 299 -5.34 9.32 -11.85
C THR A 299 -6.07 10.44 -11.11
N ASN A 300 -5.64 10.81 -9.89
CA ASN A 300 -6.23 11.89 -9.12
C ASN A 300 -5.17 12.95 -8.76
N HIS A 301 -5.22 14.12 -9.40
CA HIS A 301 -4.23 15.18 -9.21
C HIS A 301 -4.32 15.89 -7.84
N ASP A 302 -5.46 15.79 -7.16
CA ASP A 302 -5.70 16.42 -5.86
C ASP A 302 -5.44 15.46 -4.68
N HIS A 303 -4.91 14.27 -4.95
CA HIS A 303 -4.72 13.21 -3.97
C HIS A 303 -3.35 13.33 -3.27
N GLU A 304 -3.37 13.44 -1.95
CA GLU A 304 -2.16 13.47 -1.11
C GLU A 304 -1.74 12.03 -0.74
N ALA A 305 -0.47 11.71 -0.98
CA ALA A 305 0.13 10.45 -0.59
C ALA A 305 1.48 10.67 0.09
N PHE A 306 1.86 9.73 0.96
CA PHE A 306 3.11 9.73 1.69
C PHE A 306 3.91 8.48 1.38
N ALA A 307 5.23 8.60 1.24
CA ALA A 307 6.13 7.48 1.07
C ALA A 307 7.20 7.49 2.17
N VAL A 308 7.13 6.50 3.07
CA VAL A 308 8.09 6.33 4.16
C VAL A 308 9.29 5.57 3.64
N ARG A 309 10.43 6.28 3.60
CA ARG A 309 11.68 5.74 3.09
C ARG A 309 12.84 6.18 3.95
N PHE A 310 13.51 5.23 4.58
CA PHE A 310 14.76 5.49 5.27
C PHE A 310 15.89 5.68 4.27
N LYS A 311 16.52 6.86 4.32
CA LYS A 311 17.85 7.10 3.78
C LYS A 311 18.79 7.18 4.99
N ASP A 312 19.70 6.23 5.07
CA ASP A 312 20.81 6.31 6.02
C ASP A 312 21.76 7.42 5.54
N ILE A 313 21.57 8.63 6.10
CA ILE A 313 22.35 9.83 5.74
C ILE A 313 23.72 9.83 6.46
N GLU A 314 23.89 9.02 7.52
CA GLU A 314 25.06 9.12 8.39
C GLU A 314 26.13 8.06 8.11
N SER A 315 25.78 6.88 7.59
CA SER A 315 26.76 5.78 7.45
C SER A 315 27.63 5.80 6.18
N ARG A 316 27.31 6.64 5.19
CA ARG A 316 28.10 6.78 3.95
C ARG A 316 28.37 8.24 3.62
N LYS A 317 29.64 8.56 3.27
CA LYS A 317 29.97 9.82 2.59
C LYS A 317 29.29 9.81 1.21
N GLU A 318 28.10 10.38 1.17
CA GLU A 318 27.33 10.56 -0.07
C GLU A 318 28.13 11.41 -1.06
N ASN A 319 28.26 10.92 -2.29
CA ASN A 319 28.88 11.71 -3.35
C ASN A 319 27.85 12.69 -3.97
N ALA A 320 28.34 13.72 -4.67
CA ALA A 320 27.46 14.76 -5.23
C ALA A 320 26.40 14.20 -6.21
N LEU A 321 26.71 13.10 -6.91
CA LEU A 321 25.78 12.46 -7.84
C LEU A 321 24.64 11.76 -7.11
N GLU A 322 24.94 11.05 -6.01
CA GLU A 322 23.94 10.40 -5.15
C GLU A 322 23.00 11.42 -4.51
N ALA A 323 23.55 12.53 -4.01
CA ALA A 323 22.76 13.62 -3.43
C ALA A 323 21.83 14.26 -4.48
N ALA A 324 22.35 14.53 -5.68
CA ALA A 324 21.55 15.05 -6.79
C ALA A 324 20.46 14.07 -7.23
N ALA A 325 20.78 12.77 -7.33
CA ALA A 325 19.82 11.73 -7.69
C ALA A 325 18.69 11.62 -6.66
N TRP A 326 19.02 11.70 -5.36
CA TRP A 326 18.03 11.71 -4.30
C TRP A 326 17.11 12.93 -4.37
N ASN A 327 17.66 14.13 -4.50
CA ASN A 327 16.88 15.37 -4.57
C ASN A 327 15.95 15.38 -5.79
N ASN A 328 16.45 14.93 -6.95
CA ASN A 328 15.63 14.79 -8.17
C ASN A 328 14.49 13.79 -7.99
N LEU A 329 14.74 12.69 -7.26
CA LEU A 329 13.71 11.70 -6.96
C LEU A 329 12.63 12.26 -6.03
N VAL A 330 13.04 13.00 -4.99
CA VAL A 330 12.12 13.69 -4.06
C VAL A 330 11.25 14.69 -4.83
N GLU A 331 11.87 15.52 -5.67
CA GLU A 331 11.14 16.51 -6.46
C GLU A 331 10.20 15.86 -7.47
N PHE A 332 10.62 14.77 -8.12
CA PHE A 332 9.79 14.00 -9.03
C PHE A 332 8.51 13.51 -8.35
N TRP A 333 8.61 12.91 -7.17
CA TRP A 333 7.47 12.37 -6.44
C TRP A 333 6.60 13.47 -5.83
N ASN A 334 7.18 14.55 -5.32
CA ASN A 334 6.43 15.71 -4.85
C ASN A 334 5.56 16.32 -5.98
N ARG A 335 6.06 16.42 -7.22
CA ARG A 335 5.27 16.86 -8.38
C ARG A 335 4.12 15.91 -8.74
N LYS A 336 4.15 14.68 -8.22
CA LYS A 336 3.09 13.67 -8.35
C LYS A 336 2.21 13.61 -7.10
N GLY A 337 2.34 14.53 -6.15
CA GLY A 337 1.55 14.50 -4.90
C GLY A 337 1.99 13.41 -3.92
N VAL A 338 3.19 12.86 -4.06
CA VAL A 338 3.76 11.87 -3.14
C VAL A 338 4.88 12.51 -2.31
N HIS A 339 4.59 12.77 -1.03
CA HIS A 339 5.51 13.36 -0.06
C HIS A 339 6.42 12.30 0.56
N ILE A 340 7.73 12.49 0.46
CA ILE A 340 8.70 11.53 1.02
C ILE A 340 8.96 11.86 2.50
N ILE A 341 8.70 10.89 3.36
CA ILE A 341 9.04 10.91 4.79
C ILE A 341 10.34 10.12 4.97
N ASN A 342 11.40 10.80 5.41
CA ASN A 342 12.68 10.15 5.67
C ASN A 342 12.75 9.57 7.09
N ALA A 343 12.23 8.36 7.27
CA ALA A 343 12.22 7.64 8.54
C ALA A 343 12.31 6.13 8.31
N ASP A 344 12.78 5.39 9.32
CA ASP A 344 12.62 3.95 9.35
C ASP A 344 11.13 3.59 9.47
N GLY A 345 10.72 2.49 8.84
CA GLY A 345 9.31 2.08 8.84
C GLY A 345 8.78 1.80 10.25
N ALA A 346 9.58 1.22 11.14
CA ALA A 346 9.17 0.92 12.50
C ALA A 346 9.11 2.19 13.36
N GLU A 347 10.08 3.09 13.20
CA GLU A 347 10.09 4.39 13.88
C GLU A 347 8.87 5.22 13.46
N PHE A 348 8.65 5.38 12.16
CA PHE A 348 7.47 6.09 11.63
C PHE A 348 6.16 5.54 12.19
N MET A 349 5.98 4.23 12.16
CA MET A 349 4.73 3.61 12.66
C MET A 349 4.57 3.77 14.17
N ASN A 350 5.66 3.75 14.93
CA ASN A 350 5.64 3.99 16.37
C ASN A 350 5.23 5.45 16.67
N ASP A 351 5.81 6.41 15.96
CA ASP A 351 5.54 7.84 16.15
C ASP A 351 4.10 8.18 15.77
N LEU A 352 3.60 7.63 14.66
CA LEU A 352 2.22 7.78 14.22
C LEU A 352 1.23 7.20 15.23
N LEU A 353 1.52 6.02 15.76
CA LEU A 353 0.71 5.37 16.80
C LEU A 353 0.66 6.19 18.08
N GLU A 354 1.80 6.72 18.52
CA GLU A 354 1.88 7.56 19.72
C GLU A 354 1.14 8.89 19.53
N ALA A 355 1.30 9.53 18.37
CA ALA A 355 0.55 10.74 18.02
C ALA A 355 -0.96 10.50 18.03
N ALA A 356 -1.43 9.41 17.41
CA ALA A 356 -2.84 9.04 17.42
C ALA A 356 -3.36 8.75 18.84
N ARG A 357 -2.58 8.09 19.70
CA ARG A 357 -2.94 7.86 21.10
C ARG A 357 -3.10 9.17 21.88
N ARG A 358 -2.15 10.10 21.70
CA ARG A 358 -2.19 11.41 22.35
C ARG A 358 -3.41 12.22 21.93
N LEU A 359 -3.68 12.31 20.62
CA LEU A 359 -4.85 13.01 20.08
C LEU A 359 -6.15 12.41 20.60
N ARG A 360 -6.25 11.08 20.59
CA ARG A 360 -7.43 10.39 21.12
C ARG A 360 -7.68 10.69 22.60
N ASN A 361 -6.62 10.65 23.42
CA ASN A 361 -6.72 10.95 24.85
C ASN A 361 -7.09 12.42 25.10
N ALA A 362 -6.53 13.35 24.31
CA ALA A 362 -6.84 14.78 24.41
C ALA A 362 -8.29 15.08 24.03
N ASN A 363 -8.85 14.35 23.07
CA ASN A 363 -10.23 14.51 22.60
C ASN A 363 -11.27 13.78 23.50
N GLY A 364 -10.84 13.04 24.52
CA GLY A 364 -11.74 12.36 25.45
C GLY A 364 -12.56 11.22 24.83
N VAL A 365 -12.06 10.60 23.74
CA VAL A 365 -12.76 9.53 22.98
C VAL A 365 -12.17 8.16 23.22
#